data_AF-A0A2K8V7R6-F1
#
_entry.id   AF-A0A2K8V7R6-F1
#
_cell.length_a   1.000
_cell.length_b   1.000
_cell.length_c   1.000
_cell.angle_alpha   90.00
_cell.angle_beta   90.00
_cell.angle_gamma   90.00
#
_symmetry.space_group_name_H-M   'P 1'
#
loop_
_entity.id
_entity.type
_entity.pdbx_description
1 polymer ?
#
loop_
_entity_poly.entity_id
_entity_poly.type
_entity_poly.pdbx_seq_one_letter_code
_entity_poly.pdbx_strand_id
1 'polypeptide(L)'
;MIRQIFFLFLGVTVLISCKKTIQNTEKVPKKTGMQIPVKRRGIDILSNLAQKKVQDWQQYDNLSNYLNQFNNTSPNEALDMAIELNEFIKNIKDSLKIEDLKTNSLNARYNVLRNEALRLKDMTLIPAIQPNQVNEQVDKIIMVFNSYTQKVNTIYNKKKFDEEINLDVMFQKDF
;
A
#
# COMPACT_ATOMS: atom_id res chain seq x y z
N MET A 1 37.88 -13.55 79.03
CA MET A 1 36.72 -13.12 78.19
C MET A 1 37.15 -12.51 76.86
N ILE A 2 38.12 -13.10 76.13
CA ILE A 2 38.57 -12.58 74.80
C ILE A 2 38.39 -13.63 73.69
N ARG A 3 38.11 -14.89 74.06
CA ARG A 3 38.00 -16.02 73.15
C ARG A 3 36.58 -16.23 72.57
N GLN A 4 35.56 -15.58 73.14
CA GLN A 4 34.18 -15.64 72.65
C GLN A 4 33.79 -14.47 71.72
N ILE A 5 34.58 -13.38 71.72
CA ILE A 5 34.34 -12.23 70.83
C ILE A 5 34.78 -12.55 69.39
N PHE A 6 35.80 -13.40 69.22
CA PHE A 6 36.26 -13.82 67.90
C PHE A 6 35.26 -14.71 67.14
N PHE A 7 34.41 -15.46 67.85
CA PHE A 7 33.37 -16.27 67.22
C PHE A 7 32.14 -15.46 66.78
N LEU A 8 31.97 -14.24 67.30
CA LEU A 8 30.86 -13.36 66.94
C LEU A 8 31.17 -12.51 65.70
N PHE A 9 32.45 -12.36 65.34
CA PHE A 9 32.88 -11.62 64.14
C PHE A 9 32.99 -12.50 62.88
N LEU A 10 33.04 -13.83 63.01
CA LEU A 10 33.09 -14.77 61.88
C LEU A 10 31.71 -15.13 61.31
N GLY A 11 30.63 -14.82 62.03
CA GLY A 11 29.25 -15.13 61.64
C GLY A 11 28.55 -14.09 60.76
N VAL A 12 29.15 -12.91 60.56
CA VAL A 12 28.47 -11.76 59.93
C VAL A 12 28.89 -11.53 58.46
N THR A 13 29.94 -12.17 57.97
CA THR A 13 30.45 -11.95 56.61
C THR A 13 29.74 -12.75 55.50
N VAL A 14 28.71 -13.53 55.82
CA VAL A 14 28.04 -14.42 54.84
C VAL A 14 26.77 -13.81 54.19
N LEU A 15 26.33 -12.62 54.61
CA LEU A 15 25.05 -12.05 54.11
C LEU A 15 25.15 -10.99 53.00
N ILE A 16 26.33 -10.80 52.38
CA ILE A 16 26.47 -9.91 51.21
C ILE A 16 26.74 -10.75 49.95
N SER A 17 25.87 -11.72 49.67
CA SER A 17 25.77 -12.26 48.31
C SER A 17 24.78 -11.39 47.54
N CYS A 18 25.31 -10.28 47.01
CA CYS A 18 24.60 -9.49 46.02
C CYS A 18 24.52 -10.37 44.76
N LYS A 19 23.44 -11.14 44.61
CA LYS A 19 23.09 -11.72 43.32
C LYS A 19 22.89 -10.53 42.39
N LYS A 20 23.88 -10.25 41.54
CA LYS A 20 23.63 -9.46 40.34
C LYS A 20 22.56 -10.22 39.59
N THR A 21 21.32 -9.79 39.72
CA THR A 21 20.30 -10.12 38.75
C THR A 21 20.85 -9.58 37.45
N ILE A 22 21.43 -10.47 36.65
CA ILE A 22 21.61 -10.21 35.24
C ILE A 22 20.18 -10.09 34.75
N GLN A 23 19.68 -8.86 34.71
CA GLN A 23 18.60 -8.55 33.82
C GLN A 23 19.19 -8.84 32.45
N ASN A 24 18.93 -10.04 31.93
CA ASN A 24 18.89 -10.24 30.51
C ASN A 24 17.80 -9.28 30.05
N THR A 25 18.16 -8.03 29.80
CA THR A 25 17.41 -7.24 28.83
C THR A 25 17.62 -8.04 27.56
N GLU A 26 16.70 -8.97 27.28
CA GLU A 26 16.51 -9.45 25.92
C GLU A 26 16.45 -8.17 25.10
N LYS A 27 17.53 -7.87 24.39
CA LYS A 27 17.56 -6.74 23.48
C LYS A 27 16.53 -7.09 22.44
N VAL A 28 15.31 -6.58 22.59
CA VAL A 28 14.27 -6.70 21.57
C VAL A 28 14.96 -6.33 20.26
N PRO A 29 15.00 -7.24 19.27
CA PRO A 29 15.76 -7.00 18.06
C PRO A 29 15.25 -5.70 17.44
N LYS A 30 16.17 -4.75 17.23
CA LYS A 30 15.83 -3.43 16.66
C LYS A 30 15.22 -3.68 15.29
N LYS A 31 13.95 -3.28 15.10
CA LYS A 31 13.27 -3.38 13.79
C LYS A 31 14.14 -2.73 12.72
N THR A 32 14.38 -3.44 11.63
CA THR A 32 15.05 -2.86 10.45
C THR A 32 14.08 -1.94 9.72
N GLY A 33 14.60 -1.03 8.89
CA GLY A 33 13.74 -0.14 8.08
C GLY A 33 12.73 -0.90 7.20
N MET A 34 13.02 -2.17 6.88
CA MET A 34 12.12 -3.06 6.13
C MET A 34 10.84 -3.45 6.90
N GLN A 35 10.85 -3.35 8.23
CA GLN A 35 9.75 -3.76 9.11
C GLN A 35 8.95 -2.56 9.64
N ILE A 36 9.29 -1.34 9.23
CA ILE A 36 8.64 -0.11 9.69
C ILE A 36 7.56 0.27 8.68
N PRO A 37 6.27 0.27 9.05
CA PRO A 37 5.21 0.73 8.18
C PRO A 37 5.37 2.20 7.79
N VAL A 38 5.09 2.50 6.53
CA VAL A 38 5.10 3.86 6.00
C VAL A 38 3.68 4.29 5.68
N LYS A 39 3.26 5.41 6.28
CA LYS A 39 1.97 6.02 6.00
C LYS A 39 2.03 6.79 4.68
N ARG A 40 1.11 6.49 3.77
CA ARG A 40 1.05 7.09 2.43
C ARG A 40 -0.25 7.87 2.22
N ARG A 41 -0.29 8.66 1.15
CA ARG A 41 -1.54 9.20 0.63
C ARG A 41 -2.41 8.02 0.17
N GLY A 42 -3.69 8.09 0.52
CA GLY A 42 -4.67 7.10 0.08
C GLY A 42 -4.88 7.08 -1.43
N ILE A 43 -5.58 6.05 -1.88
CA ILE A 43 -6.05 5.95 -3.26
C ILE A 43 -7.19 6.94 -3.53
N ASP A 44 -7.27 7.41 -4.78
CA ASP A 44 -8.36 8.26 -5.22
C ASP A 44 -9.64 7.45 -5.40
N ILE A 45 -10.79 8.11 -5.21
CA ILE A 45 -12.11 7.50 -5.40
C ILE A 45 -12.72 7.85 -6.75
N LEU A 46 -13.60 6.97 -7.23
CA LEU A 46 -14.47 7.29 -8.35
C LEU A 46 -15.47 8.37 -7.95
N SER A 47 -15.76 9.27 -8.89
CA SER A 47 -16.88 10.20 -8.79
C SER A 47 -18.19 9.43 -8.75
N ASN A 48 -19.24 10.03 -8.18
CA ASN A 48 -20.58 9.42 -8.14
C ASN A 48 -21.10 9.02 -9.53
N LEU A 49 -20.77 9.80 -10.56
CA LEU A 49 -21.13 9.48 -11.94
C LEU A 49 -20.39 8.23 -12.42
N ALA A 50 -19.06 8.22 -12.29
CA ALA A 50 -18.24 7.10 -12.70
C ALA A 50 -18.61 5.81 -11.94
N GLN A 51 -18.79 5.90 -10.63
CA GLN A 51 -19.16 4.77 -9.77
C GLN A 51 -20.46 4.09 -10.25
N LYS A 52 -21.49 4.88 -10.59
CA LYS A 52 -22.74 4.34 -11.17
C LYS A 52 -22.51 3.64 -12.51
N LYS A 53 -21.62 4.18 -13.35
CA LYS A 53 -21.34 3.65 -14.69
C LYS A 53 -20.45 2.40 -14.68
N VAL A 54 -19.72 2.16 -13.59
CA VAL A 54 -18.81 1.00 -13.45
C VAL A 54 -19.22 0.04 -12.33
N GLN A 55 -20.44 0.15 -11.81
CA GLN A 55 -20.94 -0.64 -10.67
C GLN A 55 -20.75 -2.16 -10.83
N ASP A 56 -20.81 -2.66 -12.07
CA ASP A 56 -20.68 -4.09 -12.37
C ASP A 56 -19.22 -4.53 -12.58
N TRP A 57 -18.26 -3.60 -12.49
CA TRP A 57 -16.83 -3.86 -12.69
C TRP A 57 -16.13 -4.21 -11.38
N GLN A 58 -16.52 -5.34 -10.80
CA GLN A 58 -16.03 -5.81 -9.50
C GLN A 58 -14.49 -5.87 -9.41
N GLN A 59 -13.78 -6.16 -10.50
CA GLN A 59 -12.33 -6.22 -10.48
C GLN A 59 -11.67 -4.86 -10.21
N TYR A 60 -12.31 -3.75 -10.59
CA TYR A 60 -11.84 -2.42 -10.21
C TYR A 60 -11.92 -2.24 -8.70
N ASP A 61 -13.07 -2.58 -8.08
CA ASP A 61 -13.25 -2.46 -6.64
C ASP A 61 -12.30 -3.38 -5.87
N ASN A 62 -12.10 -4.61 -6.35
CA ASN A 62 -11.15 -5.55 -5.77
C ASN A 62 -9.72 -4.97 -5.77
N LEU A 63 -9.26 -4.43 -6.90
CA LEU A 63 -7.94 -3.81 -6.99
C LEU A 63 -7.85 -2.55 -6.11
N SER A 64 -8.87 -1.70 -6.11
CA SER A 64 -8.97 -0.52 -5.27
C SER A 64 -8.83 -0.90 -3.78
N ASN A 65 -9.63 -1.86 -3.31
CA ASN A 65 -9.59 -2.33 -1.94
C ASN A 65 -8.24 -2.96 -1.57
N TYR A 66 -7.62 -3.70 -2.50
CA TYR A 66 -6.30 -4.28 -2.30
C TYR A 66 -5.22 -3.21 -2.17
N LEU A 67 -5.20 -2.23 -3.08
CA LEU A 67 -4.24 -1.12 -3.05
C LEU A 67 -4.41 -0.23 -1.82
N ASN A 68 -5.63 -0.10 -1.29
CA ASN A 68 -5.86 0.66 -0.06
C ASN A 68 -5.09 0.10 1.15
N GLN A 69 -4.77 -1.20 1.15
CA GLN A 69 -3.98 -1.82 2.22
C GLN A 69 -2.54 -1.28 2.23
N PHE A 70 -1.98 -0.88 1.08
CA PHE A 70 -0.62 -0.33 0.97
C PHE A 70 -0.43 1.02 1.70
N ASN A 71 -1.51 1.71 2.06
CA ASN A 71 -1.47 3.01 2.73
C ASN A 71 -0.69 3.01 4.05
N ASN A 72 -0.57 1.85 4.70
CA ASN A 72 0.17 1.69 5.94
C ASN A 72 0.89 0.33 5.98
N THR A 73 1.74 0.09 4.97
CA THR A 73 2.57 -1.12 4.87
C THR A 73 4.04 -0.79 5.03
N SER A 74 4.77 -1.73 5.62
CA SER A 74 6.22 -1.78 5.62
C SER A 74 6.76 -2.30 4.27
N PRO A 75 8.03 -2.03 3.94
CA PRO A 75 8.66 -2.60 2.75
C PRO A 75 8.53 -4.13 2.63
N ASN A 76 8.69 -4.87 3.73
CA ASN A 76 8.53 -6.33 3.71
C ASN A 76 7.10 -6.73 3.33
N GLU A 77 6.10 -6.15 3.98
CA GLU A 77 4.69 -6.43 3.67
C GLU A 77 4.37 -6.09 2.21
N ALA A 78 4.87 -4.97 1.70
CA ALA A 78 4.68 -4.57 0.31
C ALA A 78 5.30 -5.58 -0.68
N LEU A 79 6.47 -6.14 -0.37
CA LEU A 79 7.12 -7.19 -1.18
C LEU A 79 6.34 -8.51 -1.12
N ASP A 80 5.85 -8.89 0.07
CA ASP A 80 5.03 -10.11 0.26
C ASP A 80 3.71 -10.03 -0.53
N MET A 81 3.13 -8.83 -0.62
CA MET A 81 1.90 -8.56 -1.39
C MET A 81 2.12 -8.46 -2.91
N ALA A 82 3.37 -8.40 -3.39
CA ALA A 82 3.67 -8.02 -4.77
C ALA A 82 3.14 -9.01 -5.83
N ILE A 83 3.13 -10.30 -5.51
CA ILE A 83 2.63 -11.34 -6.44
C ILE A 83 1.13 -11.20 -6.64
N GLU A 84 0.37 -11.09 -5.56
CA GLU A 84 -1.08 -10.97 -5.60
C GLU A 84 -1.52 -9.63 -6.21
N LEU A 85 -0.79 -8.54 -5.94
CA LEU A 85 -0.99 -7.25 -6.62
C LEU A 85 -0.98 -7.39 -8.15
N ASN A 86 -0.02 -8.16 -8.68
CA ASN A 86 0.11 -8.37 -10.12
C ASN A 86 -1.09 -9.12 -10.71
N GLU A 87 -1.67 -10.08 -9.98
CA GLU A 87 -2.87 -10.78 -10.42
C GLU A 87 -4.09 -9.85 -10.41
N PHE A 88 -4.27 -9.04 -9.37
CA PHE A 88 -5.34 -8.02 -9.36
C PHE A 88 -5.21 -7.04 -10.54
N ILE A 89 -4.00 -6.55 -10.81
CA ILE A 89 -3.74 -5.64 -11.94
C ILE A 89 -3.88 -6.36 -13.29
N LYS A 90 -3.63 -7.67 -13.39
CA LYS A 90 -3.95 -8.38 -14.63
C LYS A 90 -5.46 -8.45 -14.85
N ASN A 91 -6.20 -8.82 -13.81
CA ASN A 91 -7.64 -9.08 -13.87
C ASN A 91 -8.48 -7.84 -14.22
N ILE A 92 -8.06 -6.63 -13.82
CA ILE A 92 -8.74 -5.37 -14.21
C ILE A 92 -8.84 -5.21 -15.73
N LYS A 93 -7.78 -5.52 -16.49
CA LYS A 93 -7.82 -5.40 -17.96
C LYS A 93 -8.61 -6.53 -18.58
N ASP A 94 -8.40 -7.76 -18.11
CA ASP A 94 -9.05 -8.94 -18.66
C ASP A 94 -10.58 -8.90 -18.42
N SER A 95 -11.04 -8.23 -17.37
CA SER A 95 -12.46 -8.08 -17.06
C SER A 95 -13.13 -6.82 -17.65
N LEU A 96 -12.38 -5.94 -18.33
CA LEU A 96 -12.93 -4.68 -18.83
C LEU A 96 -13.88 -4.90 -20.01
N LYS A 97 -15.19 -4.87 -19.72
CA LYS A 97 -16.27 -5.00 -20.72
C LYS A 97 -16.91 -3.67 -21.13
N ILE A 98 -16.60 -2.59 -20.41
CA ILE A 98 -17.25 -1.29 -20.59
C ILE A 98 -16.62 -0.54 -21.77
N GLU A 99 -17.36 -0.39 -22.87
CA GLU A 99 -16.85 0.21 -24.12
C GLU A 99 -16.34 1.64 -23.94
N ASP A 100 -17.04 2.46 -23.15
CA ASP A 100 -16.63 3.85 -22.87
C ASP A 100 -15.20 3.96 -22.31
N LEU A 101 -14.72 2.91 -21.63
CA LEU A 101 -13.42 2.87 -20.99
C LEU A 101 -12.31 2.26 -21.86
N LYS A 102 -12.65 1.67 -23.02
CA LYS A 102 -11.66 1.11 -23.97
C LYS A 102 -10.95 2.19 -24.78
N THR A 103 -10.41 3.19 -24.10
CA THR A 103 -9.66 4.30 -24.71
C THR A 103 -8.16 4.07 -24.64
N ASN A 104 -7.42 4.52 -25.67
CA ASN A 104 -5.95 4.47 -25.68
C ASN A 104 -5.34 5.13 -24.44
N SER A 105 -5.92 6.24 -24.01
CA SER A 105 -5.44 7.01 -22.85
C SER A 105 -5.59 6.30 -21.51
N LEU A 106 -6.61 5.44 -21.35
CA LEU A 106 -6.77 4.61 -20.15
C LEU A 106 -5.88 3.37 -20.23
N ASN A 107 -5.81 2.73 -21.41
CA ASN A 107 -4.90 1.59 -21.65
C ASN A 107 -3.42 1.95 -21.44
N ALA A 108 -3.00 3.16 -21.80
CA ALA A 108 -1.64 3.64 -21.52
C ALA A 108 -1.35 3.67 -20.01
N ARG A 109 -2.29 4.21 -19.20
CA ARG A 109 -2.16 4.24 -17.73
C ARG A 109 -2.17 2.84 -17.13
N TYR A 110 -3.01 1.95 -17.66
CA TYR A 110 -2.97 0.54 -17.31
C TYR A 110 -1.59 -0.08 -17.54
N ASN A 111 -0.99 0.13 -18.70
CA ASN A 111 0.32 -0.44 -19.03
C ASN A 111 1.42 0.07 -18.09
N VAL A 112 1.39 1.37 -17.76
CA VAL A 112 2.30 1.94 -16.76
C VAL A 112 2.06 1.28 -15.40
N LEU A 113 0.81 1.18 -14.94
CA LEU A 113 0.47 0.54 -13.67
C LEU A 113 0.98 -0.90 -13.59
N ARG A 114 0.79 -1.67 -14.68
CA ARG A 114 1.27 -3.04 -14.79
C ARG A 114 2.79 -3.13 -14.72
N ASN A 115 3.51 -2.22 -15.37
CA ASN A 115 4.97 -2.18 -15.31
C ASN A 115 5.47 -1.85 -13.91
N GLU A 116 4.85 -0.89 -13.21
CA GLU A 116 5.24 -0.57 -11.83
C GLU A 116 4.97 -1.73 -10.86
N ALA A 117 3.89 -2.49 -11.06
CA ALA A 117 3.60 -3.68 -10.26
C ALA A 117 4.55 -4.84 -10.56
N LEU A 118 4.89 -5.08 -11.82
CA LEU A 118 5.92 -6.05 -12.21
C LEU A 118 7.26 -5.67 -11.59
N ARG A 119 7.61 -4.38 -11.59
CA ARG A 119 8.83 -3.89 -10.94
C ARG A 119 8.86 -4.21 -9.45
N LEU A 120 7.76 -4.00 -8.72
CA LEU A 120 7.70 -4.36 -7.30
C LEU A 120 7.88 -5.86 -7.08
N LYS A 121 7.29 -6.70 -7.95
CA LYS A 121 7.50 -8.15 -7.92
C LYS A 121 8.95 -8.52 -8.17
N ASP A 122 9.61 -7.91 -9.16
CA ASP A 122 11.03 -8.17 -9.44
C ASP A 122 11.94 -7.78 -8.26
N MET A 123 11.56 -6.75 -7.49
CA MET A 123 12.31 -6.34 -6.29
C MET A 123 12.33 -7.40 -5.18
N THR A 124 11.40 -8.36 -5.18
CA THR A 124 11.41 -9.50 -4.25
C THR A 124 12.63 -10.39 -4.46
N LEU A 125 13.23 -10.35 -5.66
CA LEU A 125 14.38 -11.16 -6.05
C LEU A 125 15.72 -10.43 -5.86
N ILE A 126 15.71 -9.13 -5.50
CA ILE A 126 16.92 -8.33 -5.36
C ILE A 126 17.53 -8.56 -3.98
N PRO A 127 18.75 -9.12 -3.89
CA PRO A 127 19.44 -9.26 -2.61
C PRO A 127 19.74 -7.89 -2.00
N ALA A 128 19.55 -7.76 -0.68
CA ALA A 128 19.84 -6.54 0.08
C ALA A 128 19.15 -5.26 -0.46
N ILE A 129 17.93 -5.39 -1.00
CA ILE A 129 17.11 -4.25 -1.43
C ILE A 129 16.91 -3.25 -0.29
N GLN A 130 16.98 -1.96 -0.61
CA GLN A 130 16.85 -0.90 0.40
C GLN A 130 15.37 -0.54 0.65
N PRO A 131 14.99 -0.27 1.91
CA PRO A 131 13.63 0.13 2.28
C PRO A 131 13.08 1.30 1.46
N ASN A 132 13.90 2.32 1.19
CA ASN A 132 13.49 3.50 0.44
C ASN A 132 13.12 3.16 -1.01
N GLN A 133 13.86 2.25 -1.65
CA GLN A 133 13.57 1.83 -3.02
C GLN A 133 12.20 1.15 -3.11
N VAL A 134 11.89 0.27 -2.15
CA VAL A 134 10.58 -0.40 -2.09
C VAL A 134 9.47 0.62 -1.86
N ASN A 135 9.68 1.55 -0.91
CA ASN A 135 8.69 2.57 -0.60
C ASN A 135 8.41 3.48 -1.80
N GLU A 136 9.44 3.94 -2.51
CA GLU A 136 9.31 4.73 -3.73
C GLU A 136 8.54 3.97 -4.82
N GLN A 137 8.76 2.64 -4.93
CA GLN A 137 8.03 1.82 -5.89
C GLN A 137 6.54 1.72 -5.54
N VAL A 138 6.20 1.54 -4.26
CA VAL A 138 4.80 1.54 -3.81
C VAL A 138 4.14 2.90 -4.07
N ASP A 139 4.86 4.00 -3.80
CA ASP A 139 4.33 5.35 -4.04
C ASP A 139 4.03 5.60 -5.53
N LYS A 140 4.88 5.10 -6.44
CA LYS A 140 4.61 5.14 -7.89
C LYS A 140 3.38 4.34 -8.27
N ILE A 141 3.21 3.14 -7.74
CA ILE A 141 2.03 2.30 -7.99
C ILE A 141 0.75 3.04 -7.59
N ILE A 142 0.70 3.59 -6.37
CA ILE A 142 -0.45 4.36 -5.88
C ILE A 142 -0.70 5.59 -6.76
N MET A 143 0.35 6.34 -7.11
CA MET A 143 0.24 7.51 -7.97
C MET A 143 -0.33 7.17 -9.35
N VAL A 144 0.13 6.09 -9.97
CA VAL A 144 -0.34 5.68 -11.30
C VAL A 144 -1.77 5.14 -11.22
N PHE A 145 -2.12 4.39 -10.17
CA PHE A 145 -3.50 3.96 -9.94
C PHE A 145 -4.44 5.14 -9.73
N ASN A 146 -4.04 6.17 -8.97
CA ASN A 146 -4.83 7.39 -8.82
C ASN A 146 -5.03 8.09 -10.17
N SER A 147 -3.98 8.18 -10.99
CA SER A 147 -4.09 8.72 -12.36
C SER A 147 -5.05 7.90 -13.24
N TYR A 148 -5.07 6.57 -13.07
CA TYR A 148 -6.03 5.69 -13.72
C TYR A 148 -7.46 6.00 -13.29
N THR A 149 -7.73 6.07 -11.98
CA THR A 149 -9.02 6.43 -11.39
C THR A 149 -9.51 7.79 -11.88
N GLN A 150 -8.65 8.81 -11.85
CA GLN A 150 -9.01 10.14 -12.35
C GLN A 150 -9.31 10.15 -13.84
N LYS A 151 -8.66 9.27 -14.62
CA LYS A 151 -8.98 9.14 -16.03
C LYS A 151 -10.36 8.52 -16.25
N VAL A 152 -10.76 7.53 -15.46
CA VAL A 152 -12.13 6.98 -15.48
C VAL A 152 -13.14 8.09 -15.19
N ASN A 153 -12.91 8.90 -14.14
CA ASN A 153 -13.76 10.06 -13.82
C ASN A 153 -13.87 11.04 -14.99
N THR A 154 -12.73 11.39 -15.60
CA THR A 154 -12.67 12.33 -16.71
C THR A 154 -13.41 11.83 -17.94
N ILE A 155 -13.34 10.54 -18.25
CA ILE A 155 -14.05 9.94 -19.39
C ILE A 155 -15.57 10.13 -19.23
N TYR A 156 -16.12 9.83 -18.05
CA TYR A 156 -17.55 9.97 -17.83
C TYR A 156 -18.00 11.43 -17.71
N ASN A 157 -17.20 12.29 -17.09
CA ASN A 157 -17.49 13.72 -17.07
C ASN A 157 -17.55 14.31 -18.48
N LYS A 158 -16.61 13.93 -19.35
CA LYS A 158 -16.63 14.33 -20.76
C LYS A 158 -17.88 13.80 -21.47
N LYS A 159 -18.22 12.52 -21.29
CA LYS A 159 -19.40 11.93 -21.92
C LYS A 159 -20.69 12.65 -21.52
N LYS A 160 -20.87 12.92 -20.23
CA LYS A 160 -22.02 13.68 -19.72
C LYS A 160 -22.08 15.09 -20.32
N PHE A 161 -20.96 15.79 -20.37
CA PHE A 161 -20.89 17.13 -20.97
C PHE A 161 -21.26 17.11 -22.47
N ASP A 162 -20.75 16.14 -23.22
CA ASP A 162 -21.07 15.98 -24.65
C ASP A 162 -22.57 15.64 -24.85
N GLU A 163 -23.18 14.85 -23.97
CA GLU A 163 -24.62 14.53 -23.98
C GLU A 163 -25.48 15.79 -23.71
N GLU A 164 -25.10 16.61 -22.72
CA GLU A 164 -25.81 17.86 -22.37
C GLU A 164 -25.76 18.88 -23.51
N ILE A 165 -24.59 19.10 -24.13
CA ILE A 165 -24.46 20.03 -25.27
C ILE A 165 -25.28 19.57 -26.48
N ASN A 166 -25.29 18.27 -26.78
CA ASN A 166 -26.04 17.76 -27.93
C ASN A 166 -27.55 17.98 -27.76
N LEU A 167 -28.07 17.85 -26.53
CA LEU A 167 -29.46 18.18 -26.23
C LEU A 167 -29.74 19.66 -26.45
N ASP A 168 -28.89 20.56 -25.94
CA ASP A 168 -29.04 22.00 -26.11
C ASP A 168 -29.08 22.41 -27.61
N VAL A 169 -28.22 21.81 -28.44
CA VAL A 169 -28.18 22.06 -29.89
C VAL A 169 -29.44 21.55 -30.60
N MET A 170 -30.03 20.44 -30.14
CA MET A 170 -31.30 19.95 -30.69
C MET A 170 -32.44 20.92 -30.36
N PHE A 171 -32.57 21.38 -29.10
CA PHE A 171 -33.63 22.31 -28.70
C PHE A 171 -33.51 23.71 -29.35
N GLN A 172 -32.32 24.12 -29.79
CA GLN A 172 -32.13 25.38 -30.51
C GLN A 172 -32.56 25.34 -31.99
N LYS A 173 -32.75 24.15 -32.59
CA LYS A 173 -33.13 24.01 -34.01
C LYS A 173 -34.63 23.95 -34.25
N ASP A 174 -35.43 23.81 -33.20
CA ASP A 174 -36.89 23.65 -33.27
C ASP A 174 -37.67 24.99 -33.12
N PHE A 175 -37.00 26.13 -33.33
CA PHE A 175 -37.57 27.48 -33.39
C PHE A 175 -37.14 28.19 -34.68
#